data_AF-A0A353PU96-F1
#
_entry.id   AF-A0A353PU96-F1
#
_cell.length_a   1.000
_cell.length_b   1.000
_cell.length_c   1.000
_cell.angle_alpha   90.00
_cell.angle_beta   90.00
_cell.angle_gamma   90.00
#
_symmetry.space_group_name_H-M   'P 1'
#
loop_
_entity.id
_entity.type
_entity.pdbx_description
1 polymer ?
#
loop_
_entity_poly.entity_id
_entity_poly.type
_entity_poly.pdbx_seq_one_letter_code
_entity_poly.pdbx_strand_id
1 'polypeptide(L)'
;MKKKGYQGILRILFGFSLILFFSSCGLPVYYIIYPPVNPGSPTDIQDGRYFSFKTADQVNKTTDIYRGIDVYYKIYNTENDRNLDIQQIQAVNSVFSQSGFNKMQSLGYAKLISKPSLHDSTDILFDKENSDANIKIRLFDEGSEENRDEAGFEINDIVSSGSKPIRSNGKNFQFAYENLPIQGDTDYKHNEEESDYFWVAAFAVSVGRDGFFQAYYSSLLPLGSIKIPKKTLD
;
A
#
# COMPACT_ATOMS: atom_id res chain seq x y z
N MET A 1 -47.48 -55.84 -22.45
CA MET A 1 -46.03 -55.97 -22.16
C MET A 1 -45.40 -54.61 -21.96
N LYS A 2 -44.63 -54.49 -20.86
CA LYS A 2 -43.82 -53.40 -20.28
C LYS A 2 -43.46 -52.17 -21.16
N LYS A 3 -44.16 -51.02 -20.95
CA LYS A 3 -43.65 -49.65 -21.21
C LYS A 3 -43.19 -48.94 -19.91
N LYS A 4 -42.60 -49.68 -18.96
CA LYS A 4 -42.18 -49.14 -17.65
C LYS A 4 -40.67 -48.81 -17.55
N GLY A 5 -39.86 -49.12 -18.57
CA GLY A 5 -38.39 -48.93 -18.51
C GLY A 5 -37.90 -47.52 -18.88
N TYR A 6 -38.52 -46.86 -19.85
CA TYR A 6 -38.00 -45.59 -20.40
C TYR A 6 -38.20 -44.37 -19.48
N GLN A 7 -39.29 -44.32 -18.71
CA GLN A 7 -39.54 -43.21 -17.78
C GLN A 7 -38.61 -43.22 -16.55
N GLY A 8 -38.11 -44.39 -16.14
CA GLY A 8 -37.14 -44.49 -15.05
C GLY A 8 -35.77 -43.93 -15.43
N ILE A 9 -35.30 -44.25 -16.65
CA ILE A 9 -34.01 -43.80 -17.17
C ILE A 9 -34.00 -42.28 -17.40
N LEU A 10 -35.10 -41.70 -17.90
CA LEU A 10 -35.23 -40.26 -18.11
C LEU A 10 -35.26 -39.47 -16.79
N ARG A 11 -35.89 -40.01 -15.74
CA ARG A 11 -35.90 -39.41 -14.39
C ARG A 11 -34.52 -39.48 -13.72
N ILE A 12 -33.78 -40.56 -13.95
CA ILE A 12 -32.40 -40.70 -13.45
C ILE A 12 -31.48 -39.72 -14.16
N LEU A 13 -31.57 -39.58 -15.49
CA LEU A 13 -30.79 -38.59 -16.26
C LEU A 13 -31.10 -37.15 -15.86
N PHE A 14 -32.38 -36.81 -15.63
CA PHE A 14 -32.77 -35.47 -15.18
C PHE A 14 -32.30 -35.18 -13.75
N GLY A 15 -32.36 -36.17 -12.85
CA GLY A 15 -31.82 -36.06 -11.49
C GLY A 15 -30.29 -35.92 -11.48
N PHE A 16 -29.58 -36.69 -12.31
CA PHE A 16 -28.12 -36.60 -12.43
C PHE A 16 -27.67 -35.28 -13.05
N SER A 17 -28.42 -34.76 -14.03
CA SER A 17 -28.18 -33.43 -14.61
C SER A 17 -28.40 -32.31 -13.59
N LEU A 18 -29.46 -32.37 -12.77
CA LEU A 18 -29.68 -31.41 -11.69
C LEU A 18 -28.51 -31.41 -10.69
N ILE A 19 -28.04 -32.60 -10.28
CA ILE A 19 -26.90 -32.74 -9.35
C ILE A 19 -25.63 -32.14 -9.97
N LEU A 20 -25.35 -32.33 -11.26
CA LEU A 20 -24.21 -31.72 -11.94
C LEU A 20 -24.31 -30.19 -12.02
N PHE A 21 -25.51 -29.61 -12.17
CA PHE A 21 -25.70 -28.16 -12.16
C PHE A 21 -25.56 -27.53 -10.76
N PHE A 22 -25.94 -28.25 -9.70
CA PHE A 22 -25.73 -27.81 -8.30
C PHE A 22 -24.33 -28.14 -7.76
N SER A 23 -23.54 -28.92 -8.50
CA SER A 23 -22.14 -29.24 -8.16
C SER A 23 -21.13 -28.30 -8.85
N SER A 24 -21.59 -27.24 -9.50
CA SER A 24 -20.76 -26.07 -9.78
C SER A 24 -20.49 -25.34 -8.45
N CYS A 25 -19.74 -26.01 -7.57
CA CYS A 25 -19.07 -25.37 -6.46
C CYS A 25 -18.15 -24.32 -7.09
N GLY A 26 -18.56 -23.06 -6.99
CA GLY A 26 -17.87 -21.92 -7.57
C GLY A 26 -16.38 -22.01 -7.27
N LEU A 27 -15.59 -22.25 -8.31
CA LEU A 27 -14.14 -22.26 -8.18
C LEU A 27 -13.75 -20.92 -7.57
N PRO A 28 -12.99 -20.88 -6.47
CA PRO A 28 -12.54 -19.60 -5.92
C PRO A 28 -11.85 -18.81 -7.03
N VAL A 29 -12.40 -17.64 -7.35
CA VAL A 29 -11.80 -16.73 -8.32
C VAL A 29 -10.60 -16.11 -7.64
N TYR A 30 -9.40 -16.47 -8.11
CA TYR A 30 -8.16 -15.85 -7.67
C TYR A 30 -7.87 -14.68 -8.60
N TYR A 31 -7.86 -13.48 -8.05
CA TYR A 31 -7.40 -12.31 -8.79
C TYR A 31 -5.89 -12.15 -8.62
N ILE A 32 -5.19 -12.04 -9.73
CA ILE A 32 -3.77 -11.70 -9.75
C ILE A 32 -3.67 -10.18 -9.89
N ILE A 33 -3.04 -9.54 -8.90
CA ILE A 33 -2.66 -8.14 -8.92
C ILE A 33 -1.15 -8.07 -8.76
N TYR A 34 -0.49 -7.50 -9.76
CA TYR A 34 0.95 -7.29 -9.75
C TYR A 34 1.31 -6.10 -8.85
N PRO A 35 2.35 -6.22 -8.02
CA PRO A 35 2.80 -5.12 -7.17
C PRO A 35 3.46 -4.01 -7.99
N PRO A 36 3.59 -2.80 -7.43
CA PRO A 36 4.52 -1.80 -7.96
C PRO A 36 5.95 -2.36 -7.98
N VAL A 37 6.83 -1.76 -8.78
CA VAL A 37 8.19 -2.27 -9.03
C VAL A 37 9.24 -1.18 -8.95
N ASN A 38 10.52 -1.55 -9.11
CA ASN A 38 11.67 -0.64 -9.18
C ASN A 38 11.72 0.38 -8.03
N PRO A 39 11.79 -0.08 -6.77
CA PRO A 39 11.89 0.84 -5.65
C PRO A 39 13.22 1.58 -5.71
N GLY A 40 13.20 2.89 -5.53
CA GLY A 40 14.40 3.63 -5.16
C GLY A 40 14.73 3.41 -3.70
N SER A 41 16.01 3.54 -3.36
CA SER A 41 16.48 3.52 -1.98
C SER A 41 16.61 4.95 -1.47
N PRO A 42 15.81 5.39 -0.49
CA PRO A 42 16.01 6.68 0.13
C PRO A 42 17.42 6.80 0.70
N THR A 43 18.00 7.99 0.59
CA THR A 43 19.33 8.31 1.14
C THR A 43 19.21 9.29 2.31
N ASP A 44 20.31 9.44 3.05
CA ASP A 44 20.42 10.43 4.13
C ASP A 44 20.80 11.83 3.61
N ILE A 45 20.94 12.04 2.30
CA ILE A 45 21.17 13.38 1.73
C ILE A 45 19.86 13.96 1.20
N GLN A 46 19.71 15.28 1.31
CA GLN A 46 18.50 16.02 0.91
C GLN A 46 17.99 15.63 -0.49
N ASP A 47 18.88 15.59 -1.49
CA ASP A 47 18.51 15.28 -2.88
C ASP A 47 17.86 13.89 -3.01
N GLY A 48 18.34 12.88 -2.28
CA GLY A 48 17.84 11.50 -2.39
C GLY A 48 16.90 11.06 -1.28
N ARG A 49 16.40 11.96 -0.44
CA ARG A 49 15.58 11.63 0.74
C ARG A 49 14.09 11.62 0.42
N TYR A 50 13.68 10.69 -0.44
CA TYR A 50 12.29 10.45 -0.82
C TYR A 50 12.06 8.96 -1.06
N PHE A 51 10.81 8.53 -0.99
CA PHE A 51 10.44 7.21 -1.51
C PHE A 51 10.22 7.30 -3.01
N SER A 52 10.64 6.30 -3.78
CA SER A 52 10.26 6.21 -5.18
C SER A 52 10.00 4.78 -5.61
N PHE A 53 9.16 4.64 -6.63
CA PHE A 53 8.83 3.37 -7.26
C PHE A 53 8.19 3.62 -8.62
N LYS A 54 8.04 2.56 -9.41
CA LYS A 54 7.27 2.56 -10.64
C LYS A 54 5.95 1.82 -10.43
N THR A 55 4.84 2.41 -10.87
CA THR A 55 3.52 1.76 -10.80
C THR A 55 3.46 0.54 -11.73
N ALA A 56 2.42 -0.29 -11.55
CA ALA A 56 2.20 -1.50 -12.33
C ALA A 56 0.87 -1.45 -13.10
N ASP A 57 0.45 -0.25 -13.51
CA ASP A 57 -0.83 -0.02 -14.17
C ASP A 57 -0.94 -0.77 -15.50
N GLN A 58 0.14 -0.82 -16.27
CA GLN A 58 0.14 -1.45 -17.59
C GLN A 58 -0.09 -2.96 -17.50
N VAL A 59 0.55 -3.64 -16.55
CA VAL A 59 0.39 -5.09 -16.36
C VAL A 59 -0.93 -5.44 -15.68
N ASN A 60 -1.45 -4.55 -14.81
CA ASN A 60 -2.74 -4.74 -14.16
C ASN A 60 -3.93 -4.26 -15.00
N LYS A 61 -3.71 -3.71 -16.20
CA LYS A 61 -4.76 -3.12 -17.05
C LYS A 61 -5.90 -4.09 -17.38
N THR A 62 -5.62 -5.39 -17.50
CA THR A 62 -6.63 -6.42 -17.79
C THR A 62 -7.30 -6.98 -16.54
N THR A 63 -6.89 -6.55 -15.34
CA THR A 63 -7.47 -6.96 -14.07
C THR A 63 -8.57 -5.98 -13.68
N ASP A 64 -9.83 -6.31 -13.96
CA ASP A 64 -10.98 -5.42 -13.75
C ASP A 64 -11.15 -4.96 -12.30
N ILE A 65 -10.62 -5.71 -11.34
CA ILE A 65 -10.69 -5.36 -9.94
C ILE A 65 -9.63 -4.32 -9.54
N TYR A 66 -8.57 -4.11 -10.32
CA TYR A 66 -7.49 -3.18 -9.97
C TYR A 66 -8.02 -1.73 -9.86
N ARG A 67 -7.55 -1.01 -8.84
CA ARG A 67 -8.00 0.36 -8.51
C ARG A 67 -6.85 1.37 -8.46
N GLY A 68 -5.62 0.93 -8.23
CA GLY A 68 -4.45 1.79 -8.14
C GLY A 68 -3.52 1.33 -7.03
N ILE A 69 -2.77 2.27 -6.45
CA ILE A 69 -1.70 1.99 -5.50
C ILE A 69 -1.91 2.77 -4.20
N ASP A 70 -1.68 2.09 -3.08
CA ASP A 70 -1.57 2.70 -1.77
C ASP A 70 -0.14 2.59 -1.24
N VAL A 71 0.23 3.55 -0.39
CA VAL A 71 1.47 3.52 0.38
C VAL A 71 1.12 3.44 1.86
N TYR A 72 1.75 2.52 2.58
CA TYR A 72 1.61 2.35 4.02
C TYR A 72 2.93 2.62 4.70
N TYR A 73 2.88 3.28 5.85
CA TYR A 73 4.06 3.70 6.60
C TYR A 73 3.93 3.40 8.09
N LYS A 74 5.07 3.36 8.77
CA LYS A 74 5.14 3.37 10.23
C LYS A 74 6.36 4.17 10.68
N ILE A 75 6.19 4.91 11.77
CA ILE A 75 7.21 5.77 12.36
C ILE A 75 7.85 5.03 13.53
N TYR A 76 9.16 5.18 13.68
CA TYR A 76 9.96 4.56 14.73
C TYR A 76 10.95 5.59 15.29
N ASN A 77 11.31 5.46 16.57
CA ASN A 77 12.44 6.18 17.17
C ASN A 77 13.67 5.29 17.37
N THR A 78 13.63 4.02 16.94
CA THR A 78 14.80 3.15 16.89
C THR A 78 14.88 2.42 15.55
N GLU A 79 16.10 2.25 15.05
CA GLU A 79 16.34 1.46 13.83
C GLU A 79 16.11 -0.03 14.05
N ASN A 80 16.37 -0.52 15.27
CA ASN A 80 16.22 -1.92 15.60
C ASN A 80 14.75 -2.35 15.49
N ASP A 81 13.81 -1.60 16.08
CA ASP A 81 12.38 -1.92 15.98
C ASP A 81 11.87 -1.84 14.55
N ARG A 82 12.32 -0.84 13.79
CA ARG A 82 12.04 -0.70 12.36
C ARG A 82 12.50 -1.94 11.59
N ASN A 83 13.75 -2.35 11.78
CA ASN A 83 14.34 -3.47 11.05
C ASN A 83 13.64 -4.79 11.40
N LEU A 84 13.30 -5.01 12.67
CA LEU A 84 12.58 -6.20 13.12
C LEU A 84 11.18 -6.29 12.50
N ASP A 85 10.44 -5.18 12.44
CA ASP A 85 9.10 -5.19 11.83
C ASP A 85 9.18 -5.39 10.31
N ILE A 86 10.14 -4.76 9.63
CA ILE A 86 10.39 -4.99 8.19
C ILE A 86 10.72 -6.47 7.92
N GLN A 87 11.63 -7.07 8.69
CA GLN A 87 12.01 -8.47 8.53
C GLN A 87 10.82 -9.42 8.72
N GLN A 88 9.99 -9.17 9.73
CA GLN A 88 8.77 -9.95 9.97
C GLN A 88 7.77 -9.87 8.82
N ILE A 89 7.61 -8.69 8.20
CA ILE A 89 6.75 -8.50 7.03
C ILE A 89 7.32 -9.26 5.82
N GLN A 90 8.61 -9.06 5.54
CA GLN A 90 9.28 -9.64 4.38
C GLN A 90 9.33 -11.17 4.45
N ALA A 91 9.45 -11.75 5.65
CA ALA A 91 9.46 -13.21 5.86
C ALA A 91 8.18 -13.91 5.34
N VAL A 92 7.07 -13.18 5.24
CA VAL A 92 5.77 -13.72 4.75
C VAL A 92 5.27 -13.02 3.49
N ASN A 93 6.05 -12.09 2.93
CA ASN A 93 5.69 -11.32 1.73
C ASN A 93 5.96 -12.13 0.46
N SER A 94 5.11 -13.10 0.18
CA SER A 94 5.20 -13.92 -1.04
C SER A 94 4.48 -13.29 -2.22
N VAL A 95 4.99 -13.55 -3.43
CA VAL A 95 4.41 -13.07 -4.69
C VAL A 95 2.97 -13.58 -4.83
N PHE A 96 2.08 -12.72 -5.33
CA PHE A 96 0.64 -13.00 -5.53
C PHE A 96 -0.10 -13.41 -4.25
N SER A 97 0.39 -12.97 -3.09
CA SER A 97 -0.24 -13.21 -1.79
C SER A 97 -0.41 -11.90 -1.00
N GLN A 98 -1.53 -11.80 -0.29
CA GLN A 98 -1.80 -10.73 0.66
C GLN A 98 -1.19 -10.98 2.06
N SER A 99 -0.45 -12.08 2.27
CA SER A 99 0.15 -12.41 3.58
C SER A 99 1.07 -11.31 4.11
N GLY A 100 1.89 -10.71 3.24
CA GLY A 100 2.74 -9.57 3.59
C GLY A 100 1.92 -8.37 4.05
N PHE A 101 0.88 -8.01 3.30
CA PHE A 101 -0.06 -6.94 3.66
C PHE A 101 -0.74 -7.19 5.01
N ASN A 102 -1.25 -8.40 5.23
CA ASN A 102 -1.91 -8.77 6.50
C ASN A 102 -0.94 -8.66 7.69
N LYS A 103 0.32 -9.09 7.51
CA LYS A 103 1.35 -8.97 8.54
C LYS A 103 1.69 -7.51 8.82
N MET A 104 1.85 -6.69 7.79
CA MET A 104 2.08 -5.26 7.89
C MET A 104 0.94 -4.55 8.65
N GLN A 105 -0.32 -4.87 8.33
CA GLN A 105 -1.49 -4.36 9.04
C GLN A 105 -1.50 -4.79 10.51
N SER A 106 -1.15 -6.04 10.82
CA SER A 106 -1.08 -6.52 12.22
C SER A 106 -0.02 -5.80 13.05
N LEU A 107 1.00 -5.24 12.40
CA LEU A 107 2.05 -4.43 13.04
C LEU A 107 1.64 -2.96 13.15
N GLY A 108 0.44 -2.57 12.72
CA GLY A 108 -0.08 -1.20 12.84
C GLY A 108 0.63 -0.21 11.93
N TYR A 109 0.94 -0.60 10.70
CA TYR A 109 1.27 0.35 9.64
C TYR A 109 0.01 1.12 9.24
N ALA A 110 0.16 2.41 9.00
CA ALA A 110 -0.93 3.29 8.62
C ALA A 110 -0.86 3.65 7.13
N LYS A 111 -2.02 3.84 6.51
CA LYS A 111 -2.11 4.33 5.13
C LYS A 111 -1.65 5.79 5.06
N LEU A 112 -0.76 6.10 4.11
CA LEU A 112 -0.36 7.46 3.78
C LEU A 112 -1.52 8.17 3.06
N ILE A 113 -1.78 9.42 3.45
CA ILE A 113 -2.86 10.22 2.87
C ILE A 113 -2.24 11.43 2.17
N SER A 114 -2.91 11.98 1.16
CA SER A 114 -2.58 13.28 0.57
C SER A 114 -3.59 14.34 0.98
N LYS A 115 -3.11 15.55 1.26
CA LYS A 115 -3.99 16.72 1.44
C LYS A 115 -3.48 17.94 0.66
N PRO A 116 -4.31 18.54 -0.22
CA PRO A 116 -5.54 17.96 -0.78
C PRO A 116 -5.31 16.59 -1.45
N SER A 117 -6.38 15.87 -1.76
CA SER A 117 -6.27 14.58 -2.45
C SER A 117 -5.53 14.74 -3.78
N LEU A 118 -4.69 13.76 -4.15
CA LEU A 118 -3.97 13.75 -5.42
C LEU A 118 -4.90 13.58 -6.62
N HIS A 119 -5.98 12.83 -6.42
CA HIS A 119 -6.95 12.48 -7.43
C HIS A 119 -8.37 12.68 -6.88
N ASP A 120 -9.36 12.57 -7.76
CA ASP A 120 -10.78 12.72 -7.40
C ASP A 120 -11.26 11.60 -6.46
N SER A 121 -10.65 10.41 -6.55
CA SER A 121 -10.88 9.31 -5.62
C SER A 121 -10.14 9.56 -4.30
N THR A 122 -10.87 9.47 -3.19
CA THR A 122 -10.27 9.59 -1.85
C THR A 122 -9.80 8.26 -1.27
N ASP A 123 -10.08 7.16 -1.96
CA ASP A 123 -9.93 5.81 -1.40
C ASP A 123 -8.62 5.12 -1.81
N ILE A 124 -7.90 5.67 -2.78
CA ILE A 124 -6.60 5.16 -3.23
C ILE A 124 -5.64 6.35 -3.31
N LEU A 125 -4.37 6.15 -2.96
CA LEU A 125 -3.39 7.25 -2.99
C LEU A 125 -3.03 7.67 -4.42
N PHE A 126 -2.76 6.69 -5.29
CA PHE A 126 -2.53 6.91 -6.72
C PHE A 126 -3.56 6.11 -7.53
N ASP A 127 -4.43 6.81 -8.25
CA ASP A 127 -5.47 6.16 -9.04
C ASP A 127 -4.86 5.32 -10.17
N LYS A 128 -5.57 4.27 -10.57
CA LYS A 128 -5.15 3.47 -11.72
C LYS A 128 -5.10 4.34 -12.97
N GLU A 129 -4.04 4.16 -13.75
CA GLU A 129 -3.86 4.85 -15.02
C GLU A 129 -3.77 3.87 -16.20
N ASN A 130 -3.65 4.38 -17.42
CA ASN A 130 -3.51 3.55 -18.62
C ASN A 130 -2.09 3.04 -18.88
N SER A 131 -1.11 3.62 -18.19
CA SER A 131 0.32 3.36 -18.34
C SER A 131 1.01 3.52 -17.01
N ASP A 132 2.12 2.80 -16.83
CA ASP A 132 2.93 2.96 -15.62
C ASP A 132 3.44 4.40 -15.46
N ALA A 133 3.59 4.84 -14.22
CA ALA A 133 4.17 6.11 -13.84
C ALA A 133 5.34 5.91 -12.87
N ASN A 134 6.32 6.81 -12.93
CA ASN A 134 7.34 6.93 -11.88
C ASN A 134 6.82 7.84 -10.79
N ILE A 135 6.85 7.37 -9.55
CA ILE A 135 6.36 8.08 -8.37
C ILE A 135 7.56 8.47 -7.50
N LYS A 136 7.58 9.72 -7.02
CA LYS A 136 8.41 10.15 -5.90
C LYS A 136 7.54 10.76 -4.80
N ILE A 137 7.88 10.48 -3.55
CA ILE A 137 7.16 10.96 -2.36
C ILE A 137 8.17 11.53 -1.38
N ARG A 138 8.15 12.85 -1.19
CA ARG A 138 8.94 13.53 -0.17
C ARG A 138 8.05 13.88 1.01
N LEU A 139 8.38 13.38 2.19
CA LEU A 139 7.51 13.47 3.37
C LEU A 139 7.50 14.84 4.05
N PHE A 140 8.63 15.54 4.06
CA PHE A 140 8.82 16.78 4.82
C PHE A 140 9.66 17.77 4.02
N ASP A 141 9.53 19.06 4.36
CA ASP A 141 10.31 20.12 3.73
C ASP A 141 11.73 20.14 4.34
N GLU A 142 12.76 20.25 3.52
CA GLU A 142 14.16 20.34 3.97
C GLU A 142 15.01 21.25 3.08
N GLY A 143 16.17 21.65 3.59
CA GLY A 143 17.05 22.63 2.93
C GLY A 143 16.85 24.07 3.41
N SER A 144 17.70 24.97 2.90
CA SER A 144 17.62 26.41 3.15
C SER A 144 16.52 27.06 2.29
N GLU A 145 16.13 28.31 2.58
CA GLU A 145 15.14 29.03 1.77
C GLU A 145 15.53 29.13 0.27
N GLU A 146 16.84 29.20 -0.02
CA GLU A 146 17.37 29.29 -1.39
C GLU A 146 17.46 27.93 -2.11
N ASN A 147 17.44 26.82 -1.36
CA ASN A 147 17.56 25.46 -1.90
C ASN A 147 16.66 24.51 -1.12
N ARG A 148 15.35 24.83 -1.10
CA ARG A 148 14.34 24.10 -0.35
C ARG A 148 13.73 23.00 -1.21
N ASP A 149 13.83 21.78 -0.73
CA ASP A 149 13.03 20.67 -1.22
C ASP A 149 11.72 20.60 -0.45
N GLU A 150 10.61 20.75 -1.15
CA GLU A 150 9.28 20.74 -0.54
C GLU A 150 8.69 19.33 -0.44
N ALA A 151 8.02 19.05 0.67
CA ALA A 151 7.17 17.87 0.81
C ALA A 151 6.10 17.86 -0.27
N GLY A 152 5.92 16.71 -0.91
CA GLY A 152 4.99 16.58 -2.01
C GLY A 152 5.13 15.26 -2.74
N PHE A 153 4.41 15.20 -3.85
CA PHE A 153 4.39 14.06 -4.75
C PHE A 153 4.87 14.50 -6.13
N GLU A 154 5.61 13.62 -6.79
CA GLU A 154 6.04 13.79 -8.17
C GLU A 154 5.60 12.56 -8.97
N ILE A 155 4.94 12.79 -10.10
CA ILE A 155 4.43 11.76 -10.99
C ILE A 155 5.03 12.01 -12.37
N ASN A 156 5.86 11.09 -12.87
CA ASN A 156 6.59 11.23 -14.14
C ASN A 156 7.40 12.54 -14.22
N ASP A 157 8.13 12.84 -13.15
CA ASP A 157 8.94 14.06 -13.02
C ASP A 157 8.13 15.38 -13.04
N ILE A 158 6.81 15.29 -12.81
CA ILE A 158 5.90 16.43 -12.68
C ILE A 158 5.43 16.53 -11.22
N VAL A 159 5.71 17.67 -10.59
CA VAL A 159 5.29 17.95 -9.22
C VAL A 159 3.77 18.14 -9.15
N SER A 160 3.11 17.40 -8.27
CA SER A 160 1.70 17.60 -7.97
C SER A 160 1.55 18.80 -7.04
N SER A 161 1.29 19.97 -7.62
CA SER A 161 1.20 21.23 -6.87
C SER A 161 0.13 21.18 -5.77
N GLY A 162 0.51 21.58 -4.57
CA GLY A 162 -0.39 21.76 -3.42
C GLY A 162 -0.64 20.50 -2.59
N SER A 163 -0.64 19.32 -3.21
CA SER A 163 -0.86 18.03 -2.52
C SER A 163 0.35 17.60 -1.71
N LYS A 164 0.19 17.44 -0.39
CA LYS A 164 1.26 17.04 0.53
C LYS A 164 0.96 15.70 1.21
N PRO A 165 1.97 14.85 1.44
CA PRO A 165 1.82 13.66 2.25
C PRO A 165 1.52 14.05 3.69
N ILE A 166 0.47 13.45 4.24
CA ILE A 166 0.05 13.64 5.62
C ILE A 166 -0.08 12.28 6.32
N ARG A 167 0.15 12.32 7.63
CA ARG A 167 -0.03 11.17 8.51
C ARG A 167 -1.51 10.82 8.60
N SER A 168 -1.80 9.56 8.91
CA SER A 168 -3.16 9.04 9.10
C SER A 168 -3.95 9.76 10.21
N ASN A 169 -3.26 10.38 11.17
CA ASN A 169 -3.86 11.21 12.22
C ASN A 169 -4.08 12.68 11.79
N GLY A 170 -3.82 13.03 10.53
CA GLY A 170 -4.01 14.36 9.96
C GLY A 170 -2.85 15.35 10.18
N LYS A 171 -1.79 14.96 10.92
CA LYS A 171 -0.58 15.78 11.09
C LYS A 171 0.37 15.62 9.89
N ASN A 172 1.30 16.56 9.72
CA ASN A 172 2.36 16.41 8.71
C ASN A 172 3.57 15.66 9.27
N PHE A 173 4.55 15.35 8.41
CA PHE A 173 5.81 14.71 8.81
C PHE A 173 6.90 15.74 9.18
N GLN A 174 6.56 17.02 9.30
CA GLN A 174 7.48 18.01 9.83
C GLN A 174 7.52 17.88 11.36
N PHE A 175 8.41 17.02 11.85
CA PHE A 175 8.53 16.68 13.27
C PHE A 175 9.12 17.84 14.10
N ALA A 176 8.25 18.80 14.40
CA ALA A 176 8.51 19.96 15.26
C ALA A 176 7.32 20.17 16.20
N TYR A 177 7.57 20.52 17.47
CA TYR A 177 6.56 20.87 18.48
C TYR A 177 5.34 19.92 18.48
N GLU A 178 4.22 20.40 17.94
CA GLU A 178 2.90 19.78 17.96
C GLU A 178 2.78 18.58 17.01
N ASN A 179 3.72 18.44 16.07
CA ASN A 179 3.74 17.39 15.06
C ASN A 179 4.63 16.20 15.42
N LEU A 180 5.30 16.23 16.59
CA LEU A 180 6.10 15.12 17.05
C LEU A 180 5.25 13.85 17.21
N PRO A 181 5.71 12.69 16.72
CA PRO A 181 5.13 11.40 17.09
C PRO A 181 5.22 11.21 18.61
N ILE A 182 4.10 10.85 19.25
CA ILE A 182 4.03 10.63 20.69
C ILE A 182 3.50 9.24 21.00
N GLN A 183 3.88 8.67 22.16
CA GLN A 183 3.40 7.36 22.59
C GLN A 183 1.85 7.32 22.57
N GLY A 184 1.30 6.34 21.86
CA GLY A 184 -0.14 6.19 21.64
C GLY A 184 -0.60 6.62 20.23
N ASP A 185 0.22 7.35 19.47
CA ASP A 185 -0.04 7.58 18.04
C ASP A 185 -0.09 6.23 17.30
N THR A 186 -1.16 6.00 16.53
CA THR A 186 -1.42 4.72 15.86
C THR A 186 -0.38 4.36 14.81
N ASP A 187 0.27 5.37 14.23
CA ASP A 187 1.28 5.24 13.19
C ASP A 187 2.72 5.25 13.74
N TYR A 188 2.90 5.24 15.07
CA TYR A 188 4.21 5.32 15.72
C TYR A 188 4.45 4.14 16.66
N LYS A 189 5.61 3.51 16.53
CA LYS A 189 6.12 2.54 17.49
C LYS A 189 7.11 3.26 18.41
N HIS A 190 6.66 3.48 19.64
CA HIS A 190 7.46 4.09 20.68
C HIS A 190 8.37 3.06 21.35
N ASN A 191 9.60 3.48 21.62
CA ASN A 191 10.58 2.84 22.48
C ASN A 191 11.12 3.89 23.47
N GLU A 192 11.55 3.50 24.66
CA GLU A 192 12.05 4.43 25.70
C GLU A 192 13.42 5.07 25.34
N GLU A 193 14.08 4.58 24.28
CA GLU A 193 15.32 5.17 23.78
C GLU A 193 15.10 6.56 23.18
N GLU A 194 15.84 7.55 23.72
CA GLU A 194 15.87 8.92 23.16
C GLU A 194 16.60 8.96 21.82
N SER A 195 16.03 9.69 20.86
CA SER A 195 16.62 9.88 19.54
C SER A 195 16.34 11.27 19.00
N ASP A 196 17.35 11.85 18.35
CA ASP A 196 17.21 13.10 17.59
C ASP A 196 16.51 12.89 16.24
N TYR A 197 16.17 11.65 15.90
CA TYR A 197 15.59 11.28 14.62
C TYR A 197 14.41 10.34 14.78
N PHE A 198 13.52 10.42 13.80
CA PHE A 198 12.50 9.41 13.55
C PHE A 198 12.77 8.75 12.21
N TRP A 199 12.50 7.46 12.13
CA TRP A 199 12.57 6.70 10.89
C TRP A 199 11.15 6.37 10.42
N VAL A 200 10.85 6.71 9.18
CA VAL A 200 9.60 6.36 8.53
C VAL A 200 9.89 5.23 7.55
N ALA A 201 9.44 4.01 7.86
CA ALA A 201 9.53 2.89 6.92
C ALA A 201 8.24 2.76 6.13
N ALA A 202 8.33 2.47 4.84
CA ALA A 202 7.16 2.40 3.97
C ALA A 202 7.15 1.20 3.02
N PHE A 203 5.95 0.81 2.62
CA PHE A 203 5.67 -0.18 1.59
C PHE A 203 4.62 0.37 0.62
N ALA A 204 4.78 0.10 -0.67
CA ALA A 204 3.75 0.32 -1.67
C ALA A 204 3.01 -1.00 -1.97
N VAL A 205 1.72 -0.91 -2.30
CA VAL A 205 0.88 -2.07 -2.62
C VAL A 205 -0.15 -1.72 -3.68
N SER A 206 -0.34 -2.61 -4.65
CA SER A 206 -1.43 -2.50 -5.61
C SER A 206 -2.72 -2.99 -4.96
N VAL A 207 -3.79 -2.21 -5.12
CA VAL A 207 -5.09 -2.46 -4.50
C VAL A 207 -6.11 -2.82 -5.57
N GLY A 208 -6.92 -3.83 -5.30
CA GLY A 208 -8.08 -4.19 -6.09
C GLY A 208 -9.34 -4.33 -5.25
N ARG A 209 -10.49 -4.17 -5.89
CA ARG A 209 -11.83 -4.39 -5.34
C ARG A 209 -12.73 -5.07 -6.33
N ASP A 210 -13.35 -6.17 -5.91
CA ASP A 210 -14.32 -6.88 -6.72
C ASP A 210 -15.71 -6.20 -6.71
N GLY A 211 -16.68 -6.84 -7.36
CA GLY A 211 -18.07 -6.36 -7.41
C GLY A 211 -18.80 -6.39 -6.07
N PHE A 212 -18.23 -7.02 -5.04
CA PHE A 212 -18.75 -7.07 -3.67
C PHE A 212 -17.99 -6.14 -2.71
N PHE A 213 -17.13 -5.26 -3.24
CA PHE A 213 -16.26 -4.36 -2.49
C PHE A 213 -15.24 -5.08 -1.60
N GLN A 214 -14.97 -6.37 -1.84
CA GLN A 214 -13.90 -7.08 -1.16
C GLN A 214 -12.55 -6.55 -1.65
N ALA A 215 -11.70 -6.14 -0.70
CA ALA A 215 -10.37 -5.66 -1.01
C ALA A 215 -9.39 -6.82 -1.26
N TYR A 216 -8.55 -6.65 -2.27
CA TYR A 216 -7.47 -7.56 -2.65
C TYR A 216 -6.18 -6.75 -2.76
N TYR A 217 -5.09 -7.35 -2.32
CA TYR A 217 -3.78 -6.70 -2.27
C TYR A 217 -2.73 -7.56 -2.97
N SER A 218 -1.86 -6.92 -3.73
CA SER A 218 -0.65 -7.58 -4.21
C SER A 218 0.30 -7.92 -3.05
N SER A 219 1.41 -8.59 -3.36
CA SER A 219 2.58 -8.55 -2.47
C SER A 219 3.02 -7.09 -2.24
N LEU A 220 3.70 -6.83 -1.13
CA LEU A 220 4.22 -5.51 -0.81
C LEU A 220 5.52 -5.22 -1.57
N LEU A 221 5.71 -3.97 -2.00
CA LEU A 221 6.99 -3.43 -2.45
C LEU A 221 7.64 -2.64 -1.29
N PRO A 222 8.78 -3.09 -0.73
CA PRO A 222 9.51 -2.30 0.28
C PRO A 222 10.09 -1.03 -0.36
N LEU A 223 9.85 0.13 0.27
CA LEU A 223 10.37 1.43 -0.18
C LEU A 223 11.58 1.91 0.63
N GLY A 224 12.04 1.10 1.60
CA GLY A 224 13.10 1.48 2.53
C GLY A 224 12.58 2.37 3.67
N SER A 225 13.45 3.24 4.18
CA SER A 225 13.08 4.17 5.25
C SER A 225 13.70 5.55 5.07
N ILE A 226 12.93 6.58 5.37
CA ILE A 226 13.40 7.97 5.43
C ILE A 226 13.70 8.33 6.88
N LYS A 227 14.89 8.88 7.12
CA LYS A 227 15.29 9.47 8.40
C LYS A 227 14.84 10.93 8.45
N ILE A 228 14.12 11.34 9.49
CA ILE A 228 13.61 12.71 9.67
C ILE A 228 14.15 13.27 10.99
N PRO A 229 14.85 14.42 10.98
CA PRO A 229 15.33 15.03 12.22
C PRO A 229 14.17 15.58 13.05
N LYS A 230 14.28 15.45 14.36
CA LYS A 230 13.48 16.20 15.32
C LYS A 230 13.92 17.67 15.26
N LYS A 231 13.06 18.56 14.78
CA LYS A 231 13.34 20.00 14.83
C LYS A 231 13.08 20.49 16.26
N THR A 232 14.14 20.72 17.01
CA THR A 232 14.14 21.59 18.20
C THR A 232 14.28 23.04 17.73
N LEU A 233 13.51 24.00 18.26
CA LEU A 233 13.87 25.42 18.07
C LEU A 233 15.25 25.61 18.70
N ASP A 234 16.14 26.24 17.94
CA ASP A 234 17.19 27.08 18.50
C ASP A 234 16.55 28.37 19.08
#